data_AF-A0A6M3X341-F1
#
_entry.id   AF-A0A6M3X341-F1
#
_cell.length_a   1.000
_cell.length_b   1.000
_cell.length_c   1.000
_cell.angle_alpha   90.00
_cell.angle_beta   90.00
_cell.angle_gamma   90.00
#
_symmetry.space_group_name_H-M   'P 1'
#
loop_
_entity.id
_entity.type
_entity.pdbx_description
1 polymer ?
#
loop_
_entity_poly.entity_id
_entity_poly.type
_entity_poly.pdbx_seq_one_letter_code
_entity_poly.pdbx_strand_id
1 'polypeptide(L)'
;MIVTKWLFLTIASCDAAEPWQLGSQDAATPVMQGIIDLHHDIFFFLILILVFVSWMLVRALWHFHYRRNPIPQRIVHGTTIEIIRTISPSIIPMFIAIPSFAPLYSMDEVVVNPVITIKAIGHQRYR
;
A
#
# COMPACT_ATOMS: atom_id res chain seq x y z
N MET A 1 -3.78 42.56 34.93
CA MET A 1 -3.10 42.20 33.67
C MET A 1 -1.96 41.25 34.04
N ILE A 2 -1.96 39.98 33.60
CA ILE A 2 -0.85 38.97 33.59
C ILE A 2 -1.25 37.52 34.01
N VAL A 3 -2.40 37.24 34.64
CA VAL A 3 -2.65 35.87 35.17
C VAL A 3 -3.54 34.96 34.29
N THR A 4 -4.33 35.49 33.36
CA THR A 4 -5.34 34.69 32.63
C THR A 4 -4.88 34.07 31.30
N LYS A 5 -3.61 34.23 30.88
CA LYS A 5 -3.15 33.80 29.55
C LYS A 5 -2.62 32.35 29.47
N TRP A 6 -2.53 31.63 30.59
CA TRP A 6 -1.94 30.28 30.66
C TRP A 6 -2.95 29.13 30.63
N LEU A 7 -4.25 29.42 30.51
CA LEU A 7 -5.32 28.43 30.59
C LEU A 7 -5.92 28.08 29.21
N PHE A 8 -5.14 28.25 28.15
CA PHE A 8 -5.42 27.50 26.93
C PHE A 8 -4.88 26.09 27.19
N LEU A 9 -5.79 25.16 27.50
CA LEU A 9 -5.56 23.76 27.12
C LEU A 9 -5.18 23.81 25.64
N THR A 10 -3.89 23.71 25.33
CA THR A 10 -3.47 23.17 24.05
C THR A 10 -4.06 21.77 24.04
N ILE A 11 -5.23 21.63 23.41
CA ILE A 11 -5.71 20.35 22.92
C ILE A 11 -4.57 19.89 22.03
N ALA A 12 -3.69 19.05 22.57
CA ALA A 12 -2.74 18.34 21.75
C ALA A 12 -3.63 17.46 20.87
N SER A 13 -3.79 17.83 19.61
CA SER A 13 -4.31 16.92 18.61
C SER A 13 -3.30 15.77 18.57
N CYS A 14 -3.54 14.74 19.37
CA CYS A 14 -2.79 13.50 19.33
C CYS A 14 -3.05 12.91 17.95
N ASP A 15 -2.17 13.21 17.00
CA ASP A 15 -2.11 12.71 15.62
C ASP A 15 -3.42 12.04 15.17
N ALA A 16 -4.45 12.89 15.03
CA ALA A 16 -5.82 12.45 14.87
C ALA A 16 -6.16 12.40 13.38
N ALA A 17 -7.20 11.65 13.03
CA ALA A 17 -7.70 11.67 11.66
C ALA A 17 -8.24 13.07 11.32
N GLU A 18 -7.71 13.66 10.25
CA GLU A 18 -8.12 14.97 9.78
C GLU A 18 -9.21 14.86 8.70
N PRO A 19 -10.17 15.79 8.62
CA PRO A 19 -11.19 15.80 7.57
C PRO A 19 -10.53 15.83 6.18
N TRP A 20 -10.94 14.92 5.29
CA TRP A 20 -10.42 14.78 3.92
C TRP A 20 -8.95 14.34 3.81
N GLN A 21 -8.37 13.77 4.86
CA GLN A 21 -7.03 13.21 4.81
C GLN A 21 -6.95 12.04 3.80
N LEU A 22 -5.89 12.05 2.98
CA LEU A 22 -5.54 10.95 2.08
C LEU A 22 -4.22 10.34 2.58
N GLY A 23 -4.19 9.01 2.71
CA GLY A 23 -3.03 8.28 3.22
C GLY A 23 -3.10 8.02 4.73
N SER A 24 -1.95 7.68 5.31
CA SER A 24 -1.80 7.34 6.74
C SER A 24 -1.66 8.60 7.61
N GLN A 25 -1.85 8.43 8.92
CA GLN A 25 -1.43 9.40 9.95
C GLN A 25 0.10 9.47 10.05
N ASP A 26 0.61 10.48 10.76
CA ASP A 26 2.04 10.64 10.93
C ASP A 26 2.63 9.46 11.73
N ALA A 27 3.89 9.13 11.46
CA ALA A 27 4.55 8.01 12.13
C ALA A 27 5.00 8.41 13.54
N ALA A 28 4.32 7.89 14.56
CA ALA A 28 4.76 8.04 15.95
C ALA A 28 5.76 6.97 16.41
N THR A 29 6.01 5.92 15.60
CA THR A 29 6.93 4.81 15.92
C THR A 29 7.78 4.41 14.72
N PRO A 30 9.00 3.87 14.93
CA PRO A 30 9.84 3.35 13.84
C PRO A 30 9.15 2.24 13.04
N VAL A 31 8.30 1.47 13.71
CA VAL A 31 7.47 0.42 13.12
C VAL A 31 6.46 1.01 12.12
N MET A 32 5.77 2.09 12.51
CA MET A 32 4.85 2.80 11.61
C MET A 32 5.57 3.42 10.42
N GLN A 33 6.77 3.99 10.63
CA GLN A 33 7.59 4.50 9.52
C GLN A 33 7.90 3.40 8.50
N GLY A 34 8.32 2.22 8.95
CA GLY A 34 8.58 1.08 8.08
C GLY A 34 7.32 0.59 7.32
N ILE A 35 6.14 0.67 7.92
CA ILE A 35 4.87 0.38 7.24
C ILE A 35 4.58 1.40 6.13
N ILE A 36 4.79 2.69 6.41
CA ILE A 36 4.56 3.76 5.43
C ILE A 36 5.53 3.62 4.25
N ASP A 37 6.80 3.32 4.50
CA ASP A 37 7.80 3.12 3.45
C ASP A 37 7.43 1.91 2.57
N LEU A 38 7.07 0.79 3.20
CA LEU A 38 6.60 -0.41 2.48
C LEU A 38 5.34 -0.12 1.65
N HIS A 39 4.41 0.66 2.18
CA HIS A 39 3.21 1.06 1.45
C HIS A 39 3.57 1.83 0.17
N HIS A 40 4.49 2.80 0.25
CA HIS A 40 4.93 3.56 -0.91
C HIS A 40 5.62 2.69 -1.96
N ASP A 41 6.49 1.76 -1.53
CA ASP A 41 7.17 0.83 -2.44
C ASP A 41 6.16 -0.06 -3.19
N ILE A 42 5.20 -0.67 -2.48
CA ILE A 42 4.15 -1.49 -3.09
C ILE A 42 3.31 -0.66 -4.06
N PHE A 43 2.91 0.55 -3.65
CA PHE A 43 2.04 1.42 -4.44
C PHE A 43 2.72 1.89 -5.73
N PHE A 44 4.03 2.14 -5.71
CA PHE A 44 4.83 2.44 -6.90
C PHE A 44 4.73 1.32 -7.96
N PHE A 45 4.98 0.07 -7.57
CA PHE A 45 4.86 -1.07 -8.49
C PHE A 45 3.42 -1.28 -8.95
N LEU A 46 2.43 -1.07 -8.09
CA LEU A 46 1.02 -1.20 -8.44
C LEU A 46 0.61 -0.20 -9.53
N ILE A 47 1.00 1.07 -9.39
CA ILE A 47 0.73 2.10 -10.41
C ILE A 47 1.40 1.72 -11.74
N LEU A 48 2.64 1.22 -11.71
CA LEU A 48 3.34 0.80 -12.91
C LEU A 48 2.58 -0.30 -13.66
N ILE A 49 2.14 -1.34 -12.95
CA ILE A 49 1.35 -2.44 -13.55
C ILE A 49 0.02 -1.89 -14.09
N LEU A 50 -0.66 -1.04 -13.32
CA LEU A 50 -1.94 -0.45 -13.71
C LEU A 50 -1.81 0.31 -15.03
N VAL A 51 -0.83 1.21 -15.14
CA VAL A 51 -0.59 2.00 -16.36
C VAL A 51 -0.28 1.09 -17.55
N PHE A 52 0.56 0.07 -17.35
CA PHE A 52 0.90 -0.89 -18.41
C PHE A 52 -0.33 -1.64 -18.94
N VAL A 53 -1.14 -2.19 -18.04
CA VAL A 53 -2.37 -2.94 -18.40
C VAL A 53 -3.40 -2.02 -19.04
N SER A 54 -3.61 -0.84 -18.47
CA SER A 54 -4.52 0.17 -19.03
C SER A 54 -4.08 0.59 -20.44
N TRP A 55 -2.79 0.83 -20.66
CA TRP A 55 -2.26 1.15 -21.97
C TRP A 55 -2.49 0.02 -22.99
N MET A 56 -2.21 -1.23 -22.61
CA MET A 56 -2.44 -2.40 -23.46
C MET A 56 -3.93 -2.54 -23.82
N LEU A 57 -4.83 -2.33 -22.85
CA LEU A 57 -6.27 -2.37 -23.07
C LEU A 57 -6.72 -1.28 -24.04
N VAL A 58 -6.29 -0.03 -23.83
CA VAL A 58 -6.63 1.09 -24.73
C VAL A 58 -6.12 0.83 -26.14
N ARG A 59 -4.89 0.30 -26.28
CA ARG A 59 -4.32 -0.08 -27.59
C ARG A 59 -5.12 -1.18 -28.27
N ALA A 60 -5.53 -2.21 -27.52
CA ALA A 60 -6.34 -3.30 -28.05
C ALA A 60 -7.70 -2.79 -28.54
N LEU A 61 -8.40 -2.00 -27.72
CA LEU A 61 -9.68 -1.40 -28.10
C LEU A 61 -9.57 -0.52 -29.33
N TRP A 62 -8.49 0.27 -29.44
CA TRP A 62 -8.27 1.16 -30.57
C TRP A 62 -7.93 0.41 -31.87
N HIS A 63 -7.05 -0.60 -31.81
CA HIS A 63 -6.63 -1.36 -33.00
C HIS A 63 -7.68 -2.35 -33.49
N PHE A 64 -8.39 -3.02 -32.57
CA PHE A 64 -9.41 -4.02 -32.90
C PHE A 64 -10.83 -3.44 -32.95
N HIS A 65 -10.97 -2.12 -32.96
CA HIS A 65 -12.26 -1.46 -33.18
C HIS A 65 -12.85 -1.88 -34.54
N TYR A 66 -14.16 -2.12 -34.61
CA TYR A 66 -14.86 -2.61 -35.81
C TYR A 66 -14.56 -1.80 -37.08
N ARG A 67 -14.43 -0.48 -36.97
CA ARG A 67 -14.07 0.38 -38.11
C ARG A 67 -12.65 0.15 -38.66
N ARG A 68 -11.72 -0.34 -37.84
CA ARG A 68 -10.31 -0.59 -38.22
C ARG A 68 -10.03 -2.06 -38.52
N ASN A 69 -10.68 -2.98 -37.81
CA ASN A 69 -10.52 -4.42 -38.02
C ASN A 69 -11.88 -5.12 -38.19
N PRO A 70 -12.52 -5.02 -39.37
CA PRO A 70 -13.87 -5.55 -39.59
C PRO A 70 -13.93 -7.08 -39.68
N ILE A 71 -12.81 -7.75 -40.02
CA ILE A 71 -12.72 -9.21 -40.12
C ILE A 71 -11.92 -9.73 -38.91
N PRO A 72 -12.53 -10.52 -38.00
CA PRO A 72 -11.83 -11.06 -36.84
C PRO A 72 -10.90 -12.20 -37.23
N GLN A 73 -9.70 -12.25 -36.63
CA GLN A 73 -8.82 -13.41 -36.74
C GLN A 73 -9.29 -14.55 -35.85
N ARG A 74 -9.24 -15.79 -36.35
CA ARG A 74 -9.68 -17.01 -35.64
C ARG A 74 -8.49 -17.79 -35.08
N ILE A 75 -7.78 -17.20 -34.12
CA ILE A 75 -6.71 -17.88 -33.38
C ILE A 75 -7.27 -18.28 -32.02
N VAL A 76 -7.29 -19.58 -31.73
CA VAL A 76 -7.96 -20.13 -30.52
C VAL A 76 -6.96 -20.59 -29.47
N HIS A 77 -5.76 -21.01 -29.88
CA HIS A 77 -4.73 -21.52 -28.99
C HIS A 77 -3.39 -20.85 -29.27
N GLY A 78 -2.67 -20.53 -28.20
CA GLY A 78 -1.35 -19.93 -28.27
C GLY A 78 -0.54 -20.23 -27.02
N THR A 79 -0.14 -21.49 -26.82
CA THR A 79 0.57 -21.95 -25.61
C THR A 79 1.73 -21.03 -25.22
N THR A 80 2.48 -20.50 -26.19
CA THR A 80 3.57 -19.55 -25.95
C THR A 80 3.10 -18.26 -25.27
N ILE A 81 1.98 -17.66 -25.70
CA ILE A 81 1.47 -16.42 -25.08
C ILE A 81 0.91 -16.69 -23.68
N GLU A 82 0.40 -17.90 -23.44
CA GLU A 82 -0.08 -18.31 -22.12
C GLU A 82 1.06 -18.47 -21.11
N ILE A 83 2.20 -19.02 -21.56
CA ILE A 83 3.41 -19.10 -20.74
C ILE A 83 3.94 -17.70 -20.43
N ILE A 84 4.06 -16.83 -21.46
CA ILE A 84 4.56 -15.47 -21.31
C ILE A 84 3.71 -14.66 -20.33
N ARG A 85 2.38 -14.70 -20.47
CA ARG A 85 1.46 -13.96 -19.58
C ARG A 85 1.39 -14.52 -18.16
N THR A 86 1.91 -15.72 -17.91
CA THR A 86 1.95 -16.29 -16.56
C THR A 86 3.25 -15.92 -15.86
N ILE A 87 4.38 -16.02 -16.58
CA ILE A 87 5.70 -15.67 -16.05
C ILE A 87 5.85 -14.15 -15.86
N SER A 88 5.48 -13.35 -16.86
CA SER A 88 5.67 -11.89 -16.84
C SER A 88 5.05 -11.21 -15.60
N PRO A 89 3.78 -11.46 -15.24
CA PRO A 89 3.20 -10.87 -14.03
C PRO A 89 3.67 -11.53 -12.75
N SER A 90 4.28 -12.73 -12.77
CA SER A 90 4.79 -13.38 -11.55
C SER A 90 6.14 -12.79 -11.11
N ILE A 91 6.92 -12.26 -12.05
CA ILE A 91 8.23 -11.65 -11.77
C ILE A 91 8.08 -10.34 -10.99
N ILE A 92 7.07 -9.53 -11.30
CA ILE A 92 6.93 -8.20 -10.69
C ILE A 92 6.67 -8.27 -9.17
N PRO A 93 5.73 -9.09 -8.66
CA PRO A 93 5.52 -9.29 -7.22
C PRO A 93 6.70 -9.93 -6.50
N MET A 94 7.53 -10.72 -7.20
CA MET A 94 8.73 -11.30 -6.59
C MET A 94 9.72 -10.21 -6.14
N PHE A 95 9.84 -9.13 -6.91
CA PHE A 95 10.66 -7.98 -6.51
C PHE A 95 10.04 -7.18 -5.36
N ILE A 96 8.71 -7.13 -5.27
CA ILE A 96 7.99 -6.46 -4.16
C ILE A 96 8.17 -7.22 -2.84
N ALA A 97 8.35 -8.55 -2.89
CA ALA A 97 8.54 -9.35 -1.69
C ALA A 97 9.86 -9.02 -0.96
N ILE A 98 10.91 -8.59 -1.68
CA ILE A 98 12.23 -8.30 -1.09
C ILE A 98 12.17 -7.19 -0.03
N PRO A 99 11.64 -5.98 -0.31
CA PRO A 99 11.55 -4.93 0.70
C PRO A 99 10.58 -5.28 1.84
N SER A 100 9.60 -6.16 1.61
CA SER A 100 8.61 -6.52 2.64
C SER A 100 9.18 -7.32 3.83
N PHE A 101 10.30 -8.03 3.63
CA PHE A 101 10.87 -8.84 4.71
C PHE A 101 11.51 -7.99 5.81
N ALA A 102 12.13 -6.86 5.47
CA ALA A 102 12.85 -6.05 6.45
C ALA A 102 11.94 -5.50 7.58
N PRO A 103 10.80 -4.84 7.30
CA PRO A 103 9.87 -4.40 8.35
C PRO A 103 9.29 -5.56 9.15
N LEU A 104 9.05 -6.71 8.51
CA LEU A 104 8.46 -7.88 9.16
C LEU A 104 9.40 -8.47 10.22
N TYR A 105 10.70 -8.60 9.91
CA TYR A 105 11.69 -9.05 10.90
C TYR A 105 11.89 -8.02 12.02
N SER A 106 11.88 -6.72 11.71
CA SER A 106 12.03 -5.68 12.72
C SER A 106 10.85 -5.61 13.71
N MET A 107 9.66 -6.08 13.32
CA MET A 107 8.51 -6.19 14.23
C MET A 107 8.55 -7.42 15.12
N ASP A 108 9.16 -8.51 14.65
CA ASP A 108 9.25 -9.78 15.37
C ASP A 108 10.39 -9.80 16.39
N GLU A 109 11.46 -9.03 16.16
CA GLU A 109 12.51 -8.81 17.15
C GLU A 109 11.93 -8.10 18.39
N VAL A 110 11.59 -8.90 19.40
CA VAL A 110 11.10 -8.44 20.71
C VAL A 110 12.09 -7.44 21.29
N VAL A 111 11.58 -6.26 21.67
CA VAL A 111 12.32 -5.19 22.33
C VAL A 111 13.25 -5.76 23.40
N VAL A 112 14.56 -5.66 23.18
CA VAL A 112 15.59 -6.18 24.08
C VAL A 112 15.61 -5.28 25.33
N ASN A 113 14.92 -5.73 26.39
CA ASN A 113 14.73 -5.06 27.69
C ASN A 113 13.77 -3.84 27.65
N PRO A 114 12.45 -4.03 27.88
CA PRO A 114 11.51 -2.94 28.00
C PRO A 114 11.74 -2.13 29.29
N VAL A 115 11.69 -0.80 29.20
CA VAL A 115 11.78 0.09 30.37
C VAL A 115 10.51 0.04 31.22
N ILE A 116 9.35 -0.17 30.59
CA ILE A 116 8.03 -0.21 31.23
C ILE A 116 7.21 -1.36 30.62
N THR A 117 6.49 -2.09 31.45
CA THR A 117 5.53 -3.13 31.03
C THR A 117 4.12 -2.72 31.42
N ILE A 118 3.23 -2.59 30.42
CA ILE A 118 1.81 -2.26 30.62
C ILE A 118 0.96 -3.47 30.23
N LYS A 119 0.05 -3.89 31.11
CA LYS A 119 -0.94 -4.94 30.82
C LYS A 119 -2.28 -4.30 30.47
N ALA A 120 -2.69 -4.37 29.21
CA ALA A 120 -4.03 -3.99 28.77
C ALA A 120 -4.95 -5.24 28.75
N ILE A 121 -6.13 -5.14 29.37
CA ILE A 121 -7.16 -6.19 29.37
C ILE A 121 -8.40 -5.64 28.64
N GLY A 122 -8.78 -6.26 27.52
CA GLY A 122 -9.99 -5.90 26.79
C GLY A 122 -11.21 -6.69 27.27
N HIS A 123 -12.30 -6.00 27.62
CA HIS A 123 -13.60 -6.61 27.94
C HIS A 123 -14.58 -6.48 26.76
N GLN A 124 -15.52 -7.42 26.62
CA GLN A 124 -16.58 -7.37 25.62
C GLN A 124 -17.49 -6.16 25.87
N ARG A 125 -17.20 -5.06 25.15
CA ARG A 125 -17.64 -3.69 25.45
C ARG A 125 -17.23 -3.28 26.85
N TYR A 126 -16.27 -2.36 26.91
CA TYR A 126 -15.95 -1.64 28.14
C TYR A 126 -17.15 -0.78 28.53
N ARG A 127 -18.05 -1.38 29.31
CA ARG A 127 -18.90 -0.71 30.26
C ARG A 127 -18.64 -1.31 31.63
#